data_AF-A0AAP0Q4D3-F1
#
_entry.id   AF-A0AAP0Q4D3-F1
#
_cell.length_a   1.000
_cell.length_b   1.000
_cell.length_c   1.000
_cell.angle_alpha   90.00
_cell.angle_beta   90.00
_cell.angle_gamma   90.00
#
_symmetry.space_group_name_H-M   'P 1'
#
loop_
_entity.id
_entity.type
_entity.pdbx_description
1 polymer ?
#
loop_
_entity_poly.entity_id
_entity_poly.type
_entity_poly.pdbx_seq_one_letter_code
_entity_poly.pdbx_strand_id
1 'polypeptide(L)' 'MKHIVINAHFVCEKLAVGVFDLCYVPTLHQVADVFTKILPPSRFTVLCKKLNLCFSLKFNLSGDVRHSVKCLPIDHG' A
#
# COMPACT_ATOMS: atom_id res chain seq x y z
N MET A 1 -23.80 12.95 5.51
CA MET A 1 -22.75 12.62 4.52
C MET A 1 -22.24 13.89 3.82
N LYS A 2 -21.67 14.85 4.58
CA LYS A 2 -21.15 16.12 4.02
C LYS A 2 -19.61 16.12 3.89
N HIS A 3 -18.92 15.34 4.71
CA HIS A 3 -17.45 15.31 4.76
C HIS A 3 -16.79 14.86 3.45
N ILE A 4 -17.36 13.88 2.74
CA ILE A 4 -16.80 13.40 1.47
C ILE A 4 -16.86 14.49 0.40
N VAL A 5 -17.99 15.21 0.32
CA VAL A 5 -18.19 16.29 -0.67
C VAL A 5 -17.24 17.45 -0.41
N ILE A 6 -17.06 17.83 0.86
CA ILE A 6 -16.13 18.91 1.24
C ILE A 6 -14.69 18.54 0.86
N ASN A 7 -14.26 17.31 1.16
CA ASN A 7 -12.90 16.86 0.84
C ASN A 7 -12.65 16.80 -0.67
N ALA A 8 -13.65 16.34 -1.45
CA ALA A 8 -13.54 16.31 -2.91
C ALA A 8 -13.40 17.72 -3.49
N HIS A 9 -14.22 18.67 -3.04
CA HIS A 9 -14.12 20.07 -3.50
C HIS A 9 -12.75 20.67 -3.17
N PHE A 10 -12.26 20.47 -1.95
CA PHE A 10 -10.95 20.96 -1.52
C PHE A 10 -9.81 20.40 -2.39
N VAL A 11 -9.81 19.10 -2.65
CA VAL A 11 -8.77 18.47 -3.51
C VAL A 11 -8.86 19.03 -4.93
N CYS A 12 -10.05 19.11 -5.53
CA CYS A 12 -10.22 19.66 -6.88
C CYS A 12 -9.77 21.13 -7.00
N GLU A 13 -10.09 21.96 -6.01
CA GLU A 13 -9.64 23.35 -5.96
C GLU A 13 -8.11 23.45 -5.92
N LYS A 14 -7.46 22.63 -5.09
CA LYS A 14 -5.99 22.61 -5.00
C LYS A 14 -5.31 22.06 -6.24
N LEU A 15 -5.94 21.11 -6.93
CA LEU A 15 -5.51 20.65 -8.25
C LEU A 15 -5.61 21.77 -9.30
N ALA A 16 -6.73 22.50 -9.33
CA ALA A 16 -6.93 23.60 -10.29
C ALA A 16 -5.94 24.76 -10.07
N VAL A 17 -5.56 25.03 -8.83
CA VAL A 17 -4.54 26.02 -8.47
C VAL A 17 -3.11 25.51 -8.74
N GLY A 18 -2.95 24.23 -9.10
CA GLY A 18 -1.64 23.63 -9.39
C GLY A 18 -0.79 23.35 -8.15
N VAL A 19 -1.41 23.23 -6.97
CA VAL A 19 -0.69 22.89 -5.73
C VAL A 19 -0.27 21.42 -5.71
N PHE A 20 -1.02 20.56 -6.40
CA PHE A 20 -0.71 19.14 -6.56
C PHE A 20 -0.95 18.73 -8.02
N ASP A 21 -0.19 17.74 -8.47
CA ASP A 21 -0.43 17.03 -9.73
C ASP A 21 -1.08 15.67 -9.44
N LEU A 22 -2.15 15.35 -10.17
CA LEU A 22 -2.86 14.09 -10.02
C LEU A 22 -2.32 13.05 -11.01
N CYS A 23 -1.54 12.09 -10.51
CA CYS A 23 -1.07 10.95 -11.29
C CYS A 23 -1.89 9.69 -10.97
N TYR A 24 -2.43 9.05 -12.00
CA TYR A 24 -3.09 7.76 -11.84
C TYR A 24 -2.07 6.66 -11.53
N VAL A 25 -2.31 5.90 -10.46
CA VAL A 25 -1.53 4.72 -10.11
C VAL A 25 -2.45 3.50 -10.20
N PRO A 26 -2.14 2.50 -11.06
CA PRO A 26 -2.92 1.27 -11.11
C PRO A 26 -2.94 0.58 -9.73
N THR A 27 -4.04 -0.08 -9.39
CA THR A 27 -4.18 -0.80 -8.10
C THR A 27 -3.04 -1.81 -7.87
N LEU A 28 -2.49 -2.37 -8.97
CA LEU A 28 -1.35 -3.27 -8.92
C LEU A 28 -0.02 -2.59 -8.47
N HIS A 29 0.02 -1.28 -8.42
CA HIS A 29 1.19 -0.47 -8.07
C HIS A 29 0.94 0.50 -6.90
N GLN A 30 -0.28 0.56 -6.37
CA GLN A 30 -0.66 1.45 -5.28
C GLN A 30 -0.07 0.97 -3.93
N VAL A 31 1.15 1.42 -3.61
CA VAL A 31 1.85 1.06 -2.36
C VAL A 31 1.13 1.48 -1.08
N ALA A 32 0.25 2.49 -1.16
CA ALA A 32 -0.61 2.91 -0.05
C ALA A 32 -1.57 1.80 0.44
N ASP A 33 -1.85 0.80 -0.40
CA ASP A 33 -2.67 -0.35 -0.04
C ASP A 33 -2.07 -1.14 1.15
N VAL A 34 -0.74 -1.09 1.33
CA VAL A 34 -0.04 -1.70 2.47
C VAL A 34 -0.57 -1.20 3.82
N PHE A 35 -0.97 0.08 3.89
CA PHE A 35 -1.39 0.73 5.14
C PHE A 35 -2.91 0.79 5.31
N THR A 36 -3.67 0.63 4.23
CA THR A 36 -5.11 0.92 4.21
C THR A 36 -5.98 -0.32 3.96
N LYS A 37 -5.38 -1.43 3.50
CA LYS A 37 -6.11 -2.64 3.14
C LYS A 37 -5.52 -3.86 3.84
N ILE A 38 -6.39 -4.83 4.09
CA ILE A 38 -5.97 -6.20 4.40
C ILE A 38 -5.64 -6.87 3.06
N LEU A 39 -4.37 -7.21 2.85
CA LEU A 39 -3.89 -7.78 1.58
C LEU A 39 -3.43 -9.24 1.76
N PRO A 40 -3.60 -10.11 0.75
CA PRO A 40 -2.97 -11.42 0.76
C PRO A 40 -1.45 -11.32 0.88
N PRO A 41 -0.77 -12.30 1.52
CA PRO A 41 0.67 -12.24 1.78
C PRO A 41 1.52 -11.98 0.53
N SER A 42 1.20 -12.63 -0.60
CA SER A 42 1.90 -12.46 -1.87
C SER A 42 1.86 -11.01 -2.36
N ARG A 43 0.69 -10.36 -2.25
CA ARG A 43 0.46 -8.99 -2.68
C ARG A 43 1.15 -7.99 -1.75
N PHE A 44 1.06 -8.25 -0.45
CA PHE A 44 1.72 -7.45 0.58
C PHE A 44 3.24 -7.45 0.38
N THR A 45 3.86 -8.62 0.21
CA THR A 45 5.31 -8.74 -0.02
C THR A 45 5.77 -7.97 -1.26
N VAL A 46 5.01 -8.02 -2.37
CA VAL A 46 5.34 -7.28 -3.59
C VAL A 46 5.31 -5.77 -3.35
N LEU A 47 4.31 -5.25 -2.64
CA LEU A 47 4.22 -3.82 -2.35
C LEU A 47 5.28 -3.36 -1.32
N CYS A 48 5.61 -4.17 -0.31
CA CYS A 48 6.71 -3.88 0.62
C CYS A 48 8.07 -3.83 -0.07
N LYS A 49 8.33 -4.75 -1.01
CA LYS A 49 9.55 -4.69 -1.84
C LYS A 49 9.64 -3.40 -2.65
N LYS A 50 8.54 -2.91 -3.22
CA LYS A 50 8.49 -1.61 -3.91
C LYS A 50 8.80 -0.42 -3.00
N LEU A 51 8.57 -0.56 -1.70
CA LEU A 51 8.92 0.44 -0.68
C LEU A 51 10.35 0.27 -0.13
N ASN A 52 11.15 -0.66 -0.68
CA ASN A 52 12.46 -1.05 -0.16
C ASN A 52 12.42 -1.54 1.30
N LEU A 53 11.27 -2.04 1.75
CA LEU A 53 11.11 -2.67 3.05
C LEU A 53 11.59 -4.11 2.94
N CYS A 54 12.91 -4.29 2.98
CA CYS A 54 13.57 -5.59 2.93
C CYS A 54 13.79 -6.08 4.36
N PHE A 55 13.15 -7.21 4.71
CA PHE A 55 13.27 -7.96 5.95
C PHE A 55 12.54 -7.43 7.21
N SER A 56 11.74 -8.34 7.78
CA SER A 56 11.29 -8.37 9.18
C SER A 56 10.24 -7.36 9.65
N LEU A 57 9.26 -7.03 8.82
CA LEU A 57 8.00 -6.51 9.36
C LEU A 57 7.04 -7.68 9.63
N LYS A 58 7.20 -8.33 10.78
CA LYS A 58 6.17 -9.22 11.33
C LYS A 58 5.04 -8.35 11.89
N PHE A 59 4.19 -7.83 11.00
CA PHE A 59 2.97 -7.15 11.44
C PHE A 59 1.95 -8.20 11.87
N ASN A 60 1.87 -8.42 13.18
CA ASN A 60 0.79 -9.21 13.77
C ASN A 60 -0.48 -8.33 13.85
N LEU A 61 -1.18 -8.16 12.73
CA LEU A 61 -2.56 -7.69 12.78
C LEU A 61 -3.39 -8.85 13.36
N SER A 62 -4.22 -8.58 14.37
CA SER A 62 -4.88 -9.58 15.23
C SER A 62 -5.93 -10.48 14.54
N GLY A 63 -5.92 -10.58 13.22
CA GLY A 63 -6.75 -11.47 12.42
C GLY A 63 -5.97 -12.26 11.35
N ASP A 64 -4.65 -12.31 11.42
CA ASP A 64 -3.82 -13.04 10.45
C ASP A 64 -4.04 -14.56 10.56
N VAL A 65 -4.65 -15.15 9.53
CA VAL A 65 -4.68 -16.61 9.34
C VAL A 65 -3.31 -17.01 8.82
N ARG A 66 -2.42 -17.36 9.76
CA ARG A 66 -1.05 -17.83 9.54
C ARG A 66 -0.89 -18.62 8.25
N HIS A 67 -0.40 -17.98 7.20
CA HIS A 67 0.33 -18.69 6.15
C HIS A 67 1.80 -18.35 6.33
N SER A 68 2.52 -19.27 6.99
CA SER A 68 3.95 -19.18 7.20
C SER A 68 4.64 -19.19 5.83
N VAL A 69 4.94 -18.01 5.29
CA VAL A 69 5.85 -17.88 4.16
C VAL A 69 7.25 -18.15 4.68
N LYS A 70 7.66 -19.42 4.65
CA LYS A 70 9.07 -19.79 4.78
C LYS A 70 9.75 -19.38 3.48
N CYS A 71 10.39 -18.22 3.48
CA CYS A 71 11.40 -17.95 2.45
C CYS A 71 12.56 -18.92 2.71
N LEU A 72 12.73 -19.88 1.81
CA LEU A 72 13.93 -20.71 1.73
C LEU A 72 15.15 -19.80 1.45
N PRO A 73 16.35 -20.16 1.96
CA PRO A 73 17.54 -19.36 1.73
C PRO A 73 17.84 -19.28 0.23
N ILE A 74 18.24 -18.09 -0.21
CA ILE A 74 18.76 -17.89 -1.56
C ILE A 74 20.17 -18.48 -1.55
N ASP A 75 20.33 -19.66 -2.13
CA ASP A 75 21.65 -20.24 -2.39
C ASP A 75 22.35 -19.37 -3.45
N HIS A 76 23.38 -18.65 -3.02
CA HIS A 76 24.39 -18.13 -3.93
C HIS A 76 25.42 -19.24 -4.17
N GLY A 77 25.26 -19.93 -5.30
CA GLY A 77 26.36 -20.62 -5.98
C GLY A 77 27.21 -19.62 -6.76
#